data_AF-A0A401HY04-F1
#
_entry.id   AF-A0A401HY04-F1
#
_cell.length_a   1.000
_cell.length_b   1.000
_cell.length_c   1.000
_cell.angle_alpha   90.00
_cell.angle_beta   90.00
_cell.angle_gamma   90.00
#
_symmetry.space_group_name_H-M   'P 1'
#
loop_
_entity.id
_entity.type
_entity.pdbx_description
1 polymer ?
#
loop_
_entity_poly.entity_id
_entity_poly.type
_entity_poly.pdbx_seq_one_letter_code
_entity_poly.pdbx_strand_id
1 'polypeptide(L)'
;MRRRWVILIMLLLFIVEGSLMPWLIPADWLGRLVPQFTFVFVLYASLYAGRHAALMLGISFGLLQDLVFYGHLIGVHAFAMGLCGYVVGLLLSFKRIPMLTVLSLIGMTCLLYDSIIYGMYRVFRVTHDTYVLALMQHILPSLFLQLAFALAVYVPARRWFSDFGQKKPLDDAV
;
A
#
# COMPACT_ATOMS: atom_id res chain seq x y z
N MET A 1 12.71 16.64 9.58
CA MET A 1 13.68 15.88 8.75
C MET A 1 13.21 14.47 8.41
N ARG A 2 12.45 13.77 9.26
CA ARG A 2 12.02 12.36 9.07
C ARG A 2 10.99 12.08 7.96
N ARG A 3 10.16 13.06 7.53
CA ARG A 3 9.22 12.92 6.40
C ARG A 3 9.93 12.71 5.05
N ARG A 4 11.06 13.37 4.84
CA ARG A 4 11.88 13.22 3.62
C ARG A 4 12.44 11.81 3.51
N TRP A 5 12.80 11.19 4.63
CA TRP A 5 13.27 9.80 4.67
C TRP A 5 12.19 8.79 4.27
N VAL A 6 10.95 8.96 4.73
CA VAL A 6 9.83 8.08 4.32
C VAL A 6 9.61 8.15 2.81
N ILE A 7 9.61 9.36 2.24
CA ILE A 7 9.46 9.56 0.79
C ILE A 7 10.63 8.91 0.04
N LEU A 8 11.86 9.05 0.54
CA LEU A 8 13.05 8.47 -0.09
C LEU A 8 13.03 6.93 -0.04
N ILE A 9 12.59 6.35 1.08
CA ILE A 9 12.37 4.90 1.22
C ILE A 9 11.29 4.42 0.26
N MET A 10 10.16 5.12 0.17
CA MET A 10 9.08 4.78 -0.77
C MET A 10 9.54 4.87 -2.22
N LEU A 11 10.38 5.86 -2.56
CA LEU A 11 10.96 6.00 -3.89
C LEU A 11 11.95 4.87 -4.20
N LEU A 12 12.78 4.47 -3.23
CA LEU A 12 13.67 3.33 -3.38
C LEU A 12 12.87 2.03 -3.56
N LEU A 13 11.81 1.84 -2.78
CA LEU A 13 10.90 0.70 -2.92
C LEU A 13 10.24 0.66 -4.28
N PHE A 14 9.79 1.81 -4.77
CA PHE A 14 9.23 1.95 -6.11
C PHE A 14 10.23 1.51 -7.19
N ILE A 15 11.50 1.93 -7.08
CA ILE A 15 12.55 1.51 -8.02
C ILE A 15 12.81 0.01 -7.91
N VAL A 16 12.89 -0.53 -6.69
CA VAL A 16 13.08 -1.97 -6.43
C VAL A 16 11.92 -2.80 -6.98
N GLU A 17 10.69 -2.34 -6.78
CA GLU A 17 9.45 -2.93 -7.29
C GLU A 17 9.49 -3.00 -8.82
N GLY A 18 9.92 -1.93 -9.49
CA GLY A 18 10.01 -1.91 -10.94
C GLY A 18 11.22 -2.64 -11.55
N SER A 19 12.34 -2.73 -10.83
CA SER A 19 13.62 -3.19 -11.39
C SER A 19 13.99 -4.61 -10.95
N LEU A 20 13.83 -4.93 -9.66
CA LEU A 20 14.27 -6.21 -9.10
C LEU A 20 13.20 -7.29 -9.18
N MET A 21 11.92 -6.93 -9.08
CA MET A 21 10.84 -7.93 -9.09
C MET A 21 10.70 -8.69 -10.42
N PRO A 22 10.83 -8.06 -11.60
CA PRO A 22 10.82 -8.80 -12.85
C PRO A 22 11.95 -9.84 -12.97
N TRP A 23 13.06 -9.63 -12.25
CA TRP A 23 14.18 -10.58 -12.22
C TRP A 23 14.00 -11.69 -11.18
N LEU A 24 13.31 -11.40 -10.07
CA LEU A 24 13.06 -12.36 -8.99
C LEU A 24 11.86 -13.26 -9.25
N ILE A 25 10.85 -12.76 -9.99
CA ILE A 25 9.64 -13.51 -10.31
C ILE A 25 9.94 -14.44 -11.51
N PRO A 26 9.69 -15.76 -11.39
CA PRO A 26 9.84 -16.68 -12.51
C PRO A 26 8.99 -16.24 -13.71
N ALA A 27 9.50 -16.45 -14.93
CA ALA A 27 8.84 -16.01 -16.17
C ALA A 27 7.38 -16.47 -16.29
N ASP A 28 7.05 -17.66 -15.79
CA ASP A 28 5.68 -18.22 -15.82
C ASP A 28 4.68 -17.48 -14.92
N TRP A 29 5.18 -16.70 -13.95
CA TRP A 29 4.39 -15.90 -13.02
C TRP A 29 4.44 -14.40 -13.31
N LEU A 30 5.23 -14.01 -14.32
CA LEU A 30 5.37 -12.63 -14.76
C LEU A 30 4.01 -12.16 -15.31
N GLY A 31 3.41 -11.17 -14.65
CA GLY A 31 2.07 -10.65 -14.97
C GLY A 31 0.94 -11.15 -14.04
N ARG A 32 1.16 -12.21 -13.25
CA ARG A 32 0.21 -12.68 -12.21
C ARG A 32 0.57 -12.15 -10.83
N LEU A 33 1.87 -12.12 -10.52
CA LEU A 33 2.38 -11.53 -9.30
C LEU A 33 2.62 -10.04 -9.51
N VAL A 34 1.75 -9.23 -8.92
CA VAL A 34 1.91 -7.78 -8.90
C VAL A 34 2.46 -7.37 -7.52
N PRO A 35 3.76 -7.09 -7.41
CA PRO A 35 4.33 -6.55 -6.19
C PRO A 35 3.80 -5.13 -6.00
N GLN A 36 3.13 -4.85 -4.88
CA GLN A 36 2.59 -3.52 -4.56
C GLN A 36 3.17 -3.06 -3.22
N PHE A 37 4.50 -3.02 -3.11
CA PHE A 37 5.17 -2.68 -1.85
C PHE A 37 4.98 -1.22 -1.48
N THR A 38 4.93 -0.36 -2.48
CA THR A 38 4.63 1.05 -2.30
C THR A 38 3.28 1.26 -1.62
N PHE A 39 2.27 0.46 -1.98
CA PHE A 39 0.95 0.51 -1.36
C PHE A 39 0.98 0.11 0.13
N VAL A 40 1.72 -0.95 0.48
CA VAL A 40 1.90 -1.37 1.88
C VAL A 40 2.48 -0.22 2.74
N PHE A 41 3.41 0.57 2.18
CA PHE A 41 3.93 1.75 2.87
C PHE A 41 2.93 2.89 3.01
N VAL A 42 2.03 3.07 2.04
CA VAL A 42 0.91 4.02 2.18
C VAL A 42 0.03 3.62 3.37
N LEU A 43 -0.26 2.32 3.54
CA LEU A 43 -1.03 1.81 4.69
C LEU A 43 -0.30 2.03 6.03
N TYR A 44 1.04 1.87 6.06
CA TYR A 44 1.82 2.26 7.24
C TYR A 44 1.78 3.77 7.50
N ALA A 45 1.83 4.60 6.45
CA ALA A 45 1.66 6.04 6.61
C ALA A 45 0.26 6.38 7.16
N SER A 46 -0.79 5.63 6.79
CA SER A 46 -2.13 5.77 7.34
C SER A 46 -2.17 5.52 8.84
N LEU A 47 -1.48 4.46 9.28
CA LEU A 47 -1.42 4.05 10.69
C LEU A 47 -0.66 5.05 11.55
N TYR A 48 0.41 5.66 11.03
CA TYR A 48 1.38 6.36 11.86
C TYR A 48 1.54 7.86 11.58
N ALA A 49 1.36 8.29 10.33
CA ALA A 49 1.44 9.70 9.94
C ALA A 49 0.05 10.36 9.85
N GLY A 50 -1.02 9.56 9.81
CA GLY A 50 -2.41 10.00 9.82
C GLY A 50 -3.06 10.05 8.44
N ARG A 51 -4.39 10.23 8.43
CA ARG A 51 -5.25 10.10 7.24
C ARG A 51 -4.83 10.99 6.05
N HIS A 52 -4.48 12.27 6.31
CA HIS A 52 -4.18 13.22 5.23
C HIS A 52 -2.79 12.97 4.64
N ALA A 53 -1.82 12.60 5.46
CA ALA A 53 -0.48 12.26 4.98
C ALA A 53 -0.53 11.01 4.09
N ALA A 54 -1.30 9.99 4.49
CA ALA A 54 -1.48 8.78 3.71
C ALA A 54 -2.25 9.03 2.40
N LEU A 55 -3.29 9.87 2.43
CA LEU A 55 -4.00 10.28 1.22
C LEU A 55 -3.05 10.93 0.22
N MET A 56 -2.25 11.91 0.66
CA MET A 56 -1.32 12.60 -0.23
C MET A 56 -0.24 11.66 -0.76
N LEU A 57 0.35 10.82 0.09
CA LEU A 57 1.36 9.84 -0.33
C LEU A 57 0.76 8.81 -1.30
N GLY A 58 -0.44 8.31 -1.02
CA GLY A 58 -1.16 7.37 -1.88
C GLY A 58 -1.47 7.94 -3.26
N ILE A 59 -1.97 9.18 -3.32
CA ILE A 59 -2.24 9.84 -4.62
C ILE A 59 -0.92 10.09 -5.38
N SER A 60 0.11 10.62 -4.72
CA SER A 60 1.38 10.94 -5.39
C SER A 60 2.09 9.70 -5.91
N PHE A 61 2.24 8.66 -5.09
CA PHE A 61 2.91 7.42 -5.51
C PHE A 61 2.03 6.55 -6.41
N GLY A 62 0.71 6.54 -6.20
CA GLY A 62 -0.21 5.83 -7.10
C GLY A 62 -0.21 6.45 -8.50
N LEU A 63 -0.15 7.78 -8.61
CA LEU A 63 -0.01 8.45 -9.91
C LEU A 63 1.33 8.10 -10.58
N LEU A 64 2.39 7.99 -9.78
CA LEU A 64 3.71 7.59 -10.27
C LEU A 64 3.70 6.13 -10.78
N GLN A 65 2.97 5.23 -10.11
CA GLN A 65 2.73 3.87 -10.60
C GLN A 65 1.89 3.83 -11.88
N ASP A 66 0.82 4.63 -11.95
CA ASP A 66 0.00 4.74 -13.16
C ASP A 66 0.87 5.16 -14.36
N LEU A 67 1.80 6.10 -14.18
CA LEU A 67 2.64 6.62 -15.26
C LEU A 67 3.73 5.64 -15.72
N VAL A 68 4.33 4.89 -14.78
CA VAL A 68 5.51 4.05 -15.07
C VAL A 68 5.15 2.60 -15.37
N PHE A 69 4.18 2.03 -14.66
CA PHE A 69 3.85 0.60 -14.76
C PHE A 69 2.56 0.35 -15.55
N TYR A 70 1.54 1.20 -15.36
CA TYR A 70 0.19 0.92 -15.84
C TYR A 70 -0.27 1.95 -16.87
N GLY A 71 0.36 1.95 -18.04
CA GLY A 71 0.10 2.92 -19.12
C GLY A 71 -1.27 2.86 -19.80
N HIS A 72 -2.23 2.06 -19.30
CA HIS A 72 -3.56 1.91 -19.91
C HIS A 72 -4.56 2.97 -19.42
N LEU A 73 -4.53 3.32 -18.13
CA LEU A 73 -5.47 4.24 -17.50
C LEU A 73 -4.76 5.00 -16.39
N ILE A 74 -4.56 6.31 -16.59
CA ILE A 74 -3.93 7.17 -15.59
C ILE A 74 -4.93 7.49 -14.48
N GLY A 75 -4.50 7.35 -13.23
CA GLY A 75 -5.25 7.75 -12.04
C GLY A 75 -5.97 6.62 -11.32
N VAL A 76 -5.96 5.38 -11.85
CA VAL A 76 -6.60 4.22 -11.20
C VAL A 76 -5.88 3.90 -9.89
N HIS A 77 -4.56 3.76 -9.94
CA HIS A 77 -3.76 3.48 -8.76
C HIS A 77 -3.70 4.69 -7.82
N ALA A 78 -3.60 5.91 -8.38
CA ALA A 78 -3.67 7.15 -7.58
C ALA A 78 -4.94 7.22 -6.72
N PHE A 79 -6.09 6.95 -7.36
CA PHE A 79 -7.39 6.95 -6.69
C PHE A 79 -7.51 5.83 -5.66
N ALA A 80 -7.22 4.58 -6.06
CA ALA A 80 -7.37 3.42 -5.20
C ALA A 80 -6.45 3.48 -3.98
N MET A 81 -5.17 3.84 -4.15
CA MET A 81 -4.22 3.98 -3.04
C MET A 81 -4.59 5.12 -2.11
N GLY A 82 -4.94 6.29 -2.68
CA GLY A 82 -5.34 7.45 -1.90
C GLY A 82 -6.58 7.17 -1.05
N LEU A 83 -7.61 6.58 -1.66
CA LEU A 83 -8.86 6.23 -0.99
C LEU A 83 -8.63 5.20 0.13
N CYS A 84 -7.96 4.09 -0.18
CA CYS A 84 -7.66 3.05 0.81
C CYS A 84 -6.81 3.61 1.95
N GLY A 85 -5.76 4.37 1.64
CA GLY A 85 -4.91 5.00 2.64
C GLY A 85 -5.67 5.96 3.55
N TYR A 86 -6.58 6.76 3.01
CA TYR A 86 -7.40 7.68 3.80
C TYR A 86 -8.39 6.94 4.71
N VAL A 87 -9.11 5.94 4.18
CA VAL A 87 -10.10 5.15 4.94
C VAL A 87 -9.43 4.42 6.10
N VAL A 88 -8.31 3.74 5.85
CA VAL A 88 -7.51 3.08 6.90
C VAL A 88 -7.03 4.08 7.94
N GLY A 89 -6.53 5.24 7.50
CA GLY A 89 -6.06 6.28 8.40
C GLY A 89 -7.19 6.92 9.22
N LEU A 90 -8.41 6.95 8.70
CA LEU A 90 -9.60 7.41 9.41
C LEU A 90 -10.05 6.40 10.48
N LEU A 91 -10.06 5.11 10.15
CA LEU A 91 -10.53 4.03 11.02
C LEU A 91 -9.61 3.79 12.22
N LEU A 92 -8.31 4.06 12.10
CA LEU A 92 -7.29 3.61 13.07
C LEU A 92 -6.58 4.73 13.82
N SER A 93 -6.96 5.98 13.58
CA SER A 93 -6.20 7.17 13.96
C SER A 93 -5.87 7.29 15.47
N PHE A 94 -6.37 6.41 16.36
CA PHE A 94 -6.33 6.63 17.82
C PHE A 94 -6.16 5.40 18.73
N LYS A 95 -5.82 4.20 18.25
CA LYS A 95 -5.69 3.02 19.14
C LYS A 95 -4.33 2.33 19.07
N ARG A 96 -3.84 1.85 20.22
CA ARG A 96 -2.76 0.84 20.28
C ARG A 96 -3.36 -0.48 19.82
N ILE A 97 -3.16 -0.79 18.54
CA ILE A 97 -3.75 -1.96 17.89
C ILE A 97 -2.73 -3.12 17.93
N PRO A 98 -3.15 -4.35 18.29
CA PRO A 98 -2.25 -5.49 18.28
C PRO A 98 -1.79 -5.80 16.85
N MET A 99 -0.59 -6.38 16.74
CA MET A 99 0.04 -6.69 15.45
C MET A 99 -0.88 -7.47 14.51
N LEU A 100 -1.62 -8.46 15.04
CA LEU A 100 -2.53 -9.28 14.26
C LEU A 100 -3.65 -8.46 13.60
N THR A 101 -4.21 -7.47 14.31
CA THR A 101 -5.26 -6.60 13.77
C THR A 101 -4.72 -5.64 12.71
N VAL A 102 -3.47 -5.18 12.84
CA VAL A 102 -2.82 -4.39 11.79
C VAL A 102 -2.65 -5.22 10.52
N LEU A 103 -2.15 -6.46 10.64
CA LEU A 103 -1.90 -7.32 9.50
C LEU A 103 -3.21 -7.77 8.82
N SER A 104 -4.24 -8.11 9.60
CA SER A 104 -5.56 -8.45 9.05
C SER A 104 -6.18 -7.28 8.29
N LEU A 105 -6.00 -6.07 8.81
CA LEU A 105 -6.52 -4.88 8.14
C LEU A 105 -5.74 -4.56 6.87
N ILE A 106 -4.40 -4.68 6.88
CA ILE A 106 -3.60 -4.56 5.66
C ILE A 106 -4.11 -5.54 4.62
N GLY A 107 -4.26 -6.83 4.97
CA GLY A 107 -4.80 -7.84 4.06
C GLY A 107 -6.19 -7.50 3.52
N MET A 108 -7.11 -7.06 4.37
CA MET A 108 -8.46 -6.67 3.95
C MET A 108 -8.43 -5.43 3.04
N THR A 109 -7.52 -4.49 3.30
CA THR A 109 -7.38 -3.28 2.47
C THR A 109 -6.71 -3.60 1.14
N CYS A 110 -5.75 -4.53 1.09
CA CYS A 110 -5.17 -5.06 -0.14
C CYS A 110 -6.24 -5.72 -1.02
N LEU A 111 -7.09 -6.57 -0.44
CA LEU A 111 -8.24 -7.15 -1.15
C LEU A 111 -9.18 -6.06 -1.70
N LEU A 112 -9.48 -5.04 -0.90
CA LEU A 112 -10.32 -3.92 -1.32
C LEU A 112 -9.67 -3.14 -2.47
N TYR A 113 -8.37 -2.86 -2.37
CA TYR A 113 -7.60 -2.15 -3.37
C TYR A 113 -7.60 -2.87 -4.72
N ASP A 114 -7.25 -4.16 -4.74
CA ASP A 114 -7.26 -4.97 -5.96
C ASP A 114 -8.67 -5.11 -6.54
N SER A 115 -9.70 -5.17 -5.68
CA SER A 115 -11.11 -5.17 -6.11
C SER A 115 -11.52 -3.84 -6.78
N ILE A 116 -11.06 -2.70 -6.25
CA ILE A 116 -11.29 -1.38 -6.86
C ILE A 116 -10.62 -1.32 -8.23
N ILE A 117 -9.36 -1.75 -8.35
CA ILE A 117 -8.63 -1.77 -9.62
C ILE A 117 -9.37 -2.63 -10.65
N TYR A 118 -9.72 -3.86 -10.27
CA TYR A 118 -10.49 -4.76 -11.15
C TYR A 118 -11.81 -4.13 -11.57
N GLY A 119 -12.54 -3.51 -10.64
CA GLY A 119 -13.79 -2.83 -10.91
C GLY A 119 -13.62 -1.69 -11.92
N MET A 120 -12.60 -0.85 -11.73
CA MET A 120 -12.27 0.22 -12.67
C MET A 120 -11.92 -0.33 -14.05
N TYR A 121 -11.03 -1.32 -14.14
CA TYR A 121 -10.66 -1.94 -15.42
C TYR A 121 -11.83 -2.61 -16.13
N ARG A 122 -12.77 -3.20 -15.39
CA ARG A 122 -14.01 -3.74 -15.98
C ARG A 122 -14.92 -2.64 -16.52
N VAL A 123 -15.13 -1.55 -15.76
CA VAL A 123 -15.97 -0.42 -16.19
C VAL A 123 -15.42 0.24 -17.46
N PHE A 124 -14.10 0.40 -17.53
CA PHE A 124 -13.41 0.94 -18.71
C PHE A 124 -13.16 -0.11 -19.81
N ARG A 125 -13.69 -1.33 -19.67
CA ARG A 125 -13.57 -2.44 -20.64
C ARG A 125 -12.12 -2.81 -21.02
N VAL A 126 -11.18 -2.57 -20.10
CA VAL A 126 -9.77 -2.97 -20.25
C VAL A 126 -9.59 -4.46 -19.99
N THR A 127 -10.34 -5.03 -19.03
CA THR A 127 -10.39 -6.48 -18.79
C THR A 127 -11.76 -7.05 -19.11
N HIS A 128 -11.77 -8.22 -19.73
CA HIS A 128 -12.97 -9.01 -20.01
C HIS A 128 -13.06 -10.26 -19.13
N ASP A 129 -12.09 -10.46 -18.23
CA ASP A 129 -12.02 -11.63 -17.39
C ASP A 129 -13.12 -11.63 -16.33
N THR A 130 -13.45 -12.82 -15.86
CA THR A 130 -14.38 -12.99 -14.74
C THR A 130 -13.68 -12.65 -13.43
N TYR A 131 -14.43 -12.14 -12.46
CA TYR A 131 -13.86 -11.74 -11.16
C TYR A 131 -13.22 -12.92 -10.44
N VAL A 132 -13.80 -14.11 -10.54
CA VAL A 132 -13.26 -15.35 -9.94
C VAL A 132 -11.88 -15.68 -10.51
N LEU A 133 -11.69 -15.51 -11.82
CA LEU A 133 -10.41 -15.77 -12.47
C LEU A 133 -9.35 -14.75 -12.02
N ALA A 134 -9.70 -13.46 -12.04
CA ALA A 134 -8.82 -12.40 -11.55
C ALA A 134 -8.46 -12.61 -10.07
N LEU A 135 -9.43 -13.01 -9.25
CA LEU A 135 -9.23 -13.28 -7.83
C LEU A 135 -8.23 -14.40 -7.60
N MET A 136 -8.42 -15.55 -8.26
CA MET A 136 -7.56 -16.73 -8.07
C MET A 136 -6.17 -16.57 -8.68
N GLN A 137 -6.07 -15.92 -9.84
CA GLN A 137 -4.81 -15.87 -10.59
C GLN A 137 -3.95 -14.67 -10.23
N HIS A 138 -4.55 -13.52 -9.86
CA HIS A 138 -3.83 -12.27 -9.66
C HIS A 138 -3.96 -11.75 -8.22
N ILE A 139 -5.18 -11.60 -7.71
CA ILE A 139 -5.45 -10.95 -6.40
C ILE A 139 -4.96 -11.79 -5.21
N LEU A 140 -5.20 -13.10 -5.19
CA LEU A 140 -4.73 -13.95 -4.10
C LEU A 140 -3.19 -14.01 -4.06
N PRO A 141 -2.50 -14.29 -5.18
CA PRO A 141 -1.04 -14.29 -5.19
C PRO A 141 -0.43 -12.94 -4.79
N SER A 142 -0.97 -11.82 -5.29
CA SER A 142 -0.51 -10.47 -4.91
C SER A 142 -0.73 -10.21 -3.42
N LEU A 143 -1.88 -10.61 -2.86
CA LEU A 143 -2.20 -10.49 -1.44
C LEU A 143 -1.16 -11.21 -0.57
N PHE A 144 -0.83 -12.46 -0.89
CA PHE A 144 0.16 -13.22 -0.11
C PHE A 144 1.53 -12.56 -0.13
N LEU A 145 1.96 -12.05 -1.30
CA LEU A 145 3.21 -11.32 -1.44
C LEU A 145 3.22 -10.03 -0.61
N GLN A 146 2.13 -9.25 -0.67
CA GLN A 146 1.98 -8.01 0.08
C GLN A 146 1.94 -8.25 1.59
N LEU A 147 1.26 -9.31 2.04
CA LEU A 147 1.22 -9.70 3.45
C LEU A 147 2.58 -10.20 3.95
N ALA A 148 3.28 -11.02 3.16
CA ALA A 148 4.63 -11.46 3.49
C ALA A 148 5.59 -10.26 3.62
N PHE A 149 5.49 -9.31 2.68
CA PHE A 149 6.27 -8.07 2.73
C PHE A 149 5.89 -7.19 3.92
N ALA A 150 4.59 -7.01 4.19
CA ALA A 150 4.11 -6.27 5.36
C ALA A 150 4.64 -6.90 6.66
N LEU A 151 4.65 -8.23 6.77
CA LEU A 151 5.20 -8.91 7.92
C LEU A 151 6.72 -8.65 8.08
N ALA A 152 7.48 -8.77 6.99
CA ALA A 152 8.93 -8.53 6.99
C ALA A 152 9.27 -7.08 7.36
N VAL A 153 8.48 -6.12 6.89
CA VAL A 153 8.71 -4.68 7.10
C VAL A 153 8.01 -4.15 8.36
N TYR A 154 7.16 -4.93 9.02
CA TYR A 154 6.44 -4.50 10.22
C TYR A 154 7.38 -4.00 11.32
N VAL A 155 8.46 -4.73 11.60
CA VAL A 155 9.42 -4.39 12.66
C VAL A 155 10.17 -3.07 12.37
N PRO A 156 10.81 -2.87 11.20
CA PRO A 156 11.45 -1.60 10.89
C PRO A 156 10.44 -0.46 10.74
N ALA A 157 9.26 -0.69 10.14
CA ALA A 157 8.21 0.32 10.04
C ALA A 157 7.78 0.79 11.43
N ARG A 158 7.50 -0.12 12.36
CA ARG A 158 7.13 0.24 13.74
C ARG A 158 8.20 1.10 14.41
N ARG A 159 9.49 0.84 14.18
CA ARG A 159 10.59 1.65 14.74
C ARG A 159 10.70 3.03 14.07
N TRP A 160 10.62 3.10 12.74
CA TRP A 160 10.66 4.38 12.01
C TRP A 160 9.49 5.29 12.34
N PHE A 161 8.36 4.68 12.70
CA PHE A 161 7.13 5.39 13.01
C PHE A 161 6.84 5.59 14.51
N SER A 162 7.41 4.81 15.43
CA SER A 162 7.27 5.03 16.88
C SER A 162 7.83 6.38 17.32
N ASP A 163 8.85 6.88 16.62
CA ASP A 163 9.42 8.20 16.90
C ASP A 163 8.54 9.36 16.36
N PHE A 164 7.47 9.09 15.60
CA PHE A 164 6.45 10.07 15.21
C PHE A 164 5.41 10.31 16.31
N GLY A 165 5.37 9.46 17.34
CA GLY A 165 4.28 9.43 18.33
C GLY A 165 4.64 9.84 19.76
N GLN A 166 5.86 10.30 20.07
CA GLN A 166 6.10 10.98 21.35
C GLN A 166 5.53 12.40 21.27
N LYS A 167 4.21 12.53 21.42
CA LYS A 167 3.72 13.67 22.19
C LYS A 167 4.22 13.44 23.61
N LYS A 168 5.15 14.28 24.04
CA LYS A 168 5.58 14.45 25.42
C LYS A 168 4.33 14.32 26.31
N PRO A 169 4.29 13.45 27.32
CA PRO A 169 3.21 13.51 28.30
C PRO A 169 3.19 14.95 28.83
N LEU A 170 2.02 15.57 28.78
CA LEU A 170 1.76 16.84 29.46
C LEU A 170 1.77 16.53 30.95
N ASP A 171 2.96 16.38 31.50
CA ASP A 171 3.25 16.34 32.93
C ASP A 171 4.10 17.58 33.20
N ASP A 172 3.51 18.76 32.97
CA ASP A 172 4.06 20.09 33.27
C ASP A 172 2.93 21.14 33.20
N ALA A 173 1.77 20.82 33.79
CA ALA A 173 0.76 21.83 34.13
C ALA A 173 0.46 21.66 35.62
N VAL A 174 1.45 22.10 36.41
CA VAL A 174 1.32 22.50 37.81
C VAL A 174 0.36 23.69 37.91
#